data_AF-A0AA36JAH2-F1
#
_entry.id   AF-A0AA36JAH2-F1
#
_cell.length_a   1.000
_cell.length_b   1.000
_cell.length_c   1.000
_cell.angle_alpha   90.00
_cell.angle_beta   90.00
_cell.angle_gamma   90.00
#
_symmetry.space_group_name_H-M   'P 1'
#
loop_
_entity.id
_entity.type
_entity.pdbx_description
1 polymer ?
#
loop_
_entity_poly.entity_id
_entity_poly.type
_entity_poly.pdbx_seq_one_letter_code
_entity_poly.pdbx_strand_id
1 'polypeptide(L)'
;MSSVGRVLAGTWLWGFVLLVDLVLLNMVLAILMDAYGAVKSHASVMTTVPHQISEMLRRRRLTREKKRVRLSDIWFAYLNKFKDAEEMLASQAMVMPEDLVKQVPGLQMAQAKRTMSHAMMQQDDNDSRYGVHQMGLQIKMCNMRAKILQEEVLAIRSALEEVRLAAEPLPSPSHLGLKESTVRIVEILKTSVGGLRDQVDGVLQDEMQIHEMRQYQLQDEQRAMRLCAQDAKAKLKAMLRRLEGLSTTLEKHVTKEQVTSVFGNGRPQEGVSLARSLAVCSEPTRGQVTMS
;
A
#
# COMPACT_ATOMS: atom_id res chain seq x y z
N MET A 1 -8.35 65.50 21.55
CA MET A 1 -9.21 64.36 21.93
C MET A 1 -9.07 63.13 20.99
N SER A 2 -7.93 62.93 20.31
CA SER A 2 -7.77 61.86 19.30
C SER A 2 -6.82 60.70 19.67
N SER A 3 -6.24 60.69 20.88
CA SER A 3 -5.24 59.66 21.26
C SER A 3 -5.79 58.45 22.04
N VAL A 4 -7.02 58.52 22.56
CA VAL A 4 -7.53 57.50 23.49
C VAL A 4 -8.14 56.27 22.80
N GLY A 5 -8.38 56.31 21.47
CA GLY A 5 -8.99 55.17 20.75
C GLY A 5 -8.02 54.09 20.24
N ARG A 6 -6.71 54.39 20.11
CA ARG A 6 -5.77 53.51 19.41
C ARG A 6 -5.41 52.25 20.19
N VAL A 7 -5.20 52.38 21.50
CA VAL A 7 -4.83 51.24 22.35
C VAL A 7 -6.02 50.29 22.52
N LEU A 8 -7.22 50.82 22.77
CA LEU A 8 -8.42 50.00 22.93
C LEU A 8 -8.77 49.23 21.65
N ALA A 9 -8.68 49.88 20.48
CA ALA A 9 -8.86 49.22 19.19
C ALA A 9 -7.80 48.14 18.93
N GLY A 10 -6.55 48.39 19.31
CA GLY A 10 -5.46 47.41 19.21
C GLY A 10 -5.69 46.18 20.09
N THR A 11 -6.05 46.37 21.35
CA THR A 11 -6.36 45.26 22.28
C THR A 11 -7.57 44.46 21.81
N TRP A 12 -8.61 45.13 21.31
CA TRP A 12 -9.79 44.46 20.77
C TRP A 12 -9.47 43.64 19.51
N LEU A 13 -8.75 44.23 18.55
CA LEU A 13 -8.34 43.54 17.33
C LEU A 13 -7.45 42.33 17.64
N TRP A 14 -6.48 42.48 18.54
CA TRP A 14 -5.61 41.39 18.95
C TRP A 14 -6.37 40.27 19.66
N GLY A 15 -7.31 40.61 20.54
CA GLY A 15 -8.20 39.63 21.18
C GLY A 15 -9.09 38.89 20.19
N PHE A 16 -9.61 39.59 19.17
CA PHE A 16 -10.39 38.97 18.10
C PHE A 16 -9.55 37.99 17.27
N VAL A 17 -8.32 38.37 16.88
CA VAL A 17 -7.40 37.48 16.15
C VAL A 17 -7.09 36.22 16.97
N LEU A 18 -6.77 36.38 18.26
CA LEU A 18 -6.51 35.24 19.15
C LEU A 18 -7.71 34.30 19.28
N LEU A 19 -8.91 34.85 19.36
CA LEU A 19 -10.14 34.06 19.44
C LEU A 19 -10.36 33.26 18.15
N VAL A 20 -10.17 33.89 16.99
CA VAL A 20 -10.27 33.21 15.68
C VAL A 20 -9.23 32.10 15.56
N ASP A 21 -7.98 32.35 15.98
CA ASP A 21 -6.92 31.34 15.96
C ASP A 21 -7.23 30.15 16.87
N LEU A 22 -7.81 30.37 18.05
CA LEU A 22 -8.25 29.29 18.95
C LEU A 22 -9.38 28.45 18.35
N VAL A 23 -10.34 29.08 17.69
CA VAL A 23 -11.43 28.38 17.00
C VAL A 23 -10.90 27.55 15.83
N LEU A 24 -9.99 28.11 15.02
CA LEU A 24 -9.35 27.39 13.93
C LEU A 24 -8.49 26.23 14.43
N LEU A 25 -7.71 26.43 15.50
CA LEU A 25 -6.88 25.39 16.10
C LEU A 25 -7.74 24.22 16.60
N ASN A 26 -8.89 24.51 17.20
CA ASN A 26 -9.82 23.49 17.67
C ASN A 26 -10.39 22.65 16.50
N MET A 27 -10.73 23.29 15.38
CA MET A 27 -11.19 22.58 14.17
C MET A 27 -10.08 21.73 13.55
N VAL A 28 -8.84 22.22 13.51
CA VAL A 28 -7.68 21.45 13.02
C VAL A 28 -7.41 20.24 13.90
N LEU A 29 -7.50 20.38 15.23
CA LEU A 29 -7.37 19.26 16.16
C LEU A 29 -8.45 18.21 15.94
N ALA A 30 -9.69 18.61 15.66
CA ALA A 30 -10.78 17.69 15.36
C ALA A 30 -10.50 16.87 14.09
N ILE A 31 -10.08 17.52 13.00
CA ILE A 31 -9.70 16.85 11.74
C ILE A 31 -8.52 15.89 11.97
N LEU A 32 -7.53 16.30 12.78
CA LEU A 32 -6.37 15.47 13.08
C LEU A 32 -6.75 14.22 13.89
N MET A 33 -7.68 14.34 14.85
CA MET A 33 -8.18 13.20 15.61
C MET A 33 -8.98 12.23 14.75
N ASP A 34 -9.76 12.72 13.79
CA ASP A 34 -10.51 11.88 12.85
C ASP A 34 -9.57 11.11 11.92
N ALA A 35 -8.62 11.81 11.30
CA ALA A 35 -7.60 11.18 10.45
C ALA A 35 -6.73 10.18 11.24
N TYR A 36 -6.34 10.51 12.48
CA TYR A 36 -5.59 9.59 13.34
C TYR A 36 -6.43 8.37 13.75
N GLY A 37 -7.72 8.56 14.02
CA GLY A 37 -8.67 7.48 14.31
C GLY A 37 -8.76 6.46 13.17
N ALA A 38 -8.89 6.95 11.93
CA ALA A 38 -8.91 6.11 10.73
C ALA A 38 -7.60 5.33 10.54
N VAL A 39 -6.44 5.98 10.69
CA VAL A 39 -5.14 5.29 10.57
C VAL A 39 -4.95 4.25 11.69
N LYS A 40 -5.34 4.59 12.92
CA LYS A 40 -5.19 3.69 14.08
C LYS A 40 -6.10 2.46 13.97
N SER A 41 -7.32 2.60 13.46
CA SER A 41 -8.24 1.48 13.28
C SER A 41 -7.66 0.46 12.29
N HIS A 42 -7.08 0.91 11.17
CA HIS A 42 -6.41 0.04 10.20
C HIS A 42 -5.10 -0.57 10.73
N ALA A 43 -4.32 0.19 11.50
CA ALA A 43 -3.07 -0.31 12.07
C ALA A 43 -3.28 -1.41 13.11
N SER A 44 -4.43 -1.45 13.80
CA SER A 44 -4.71 -2.45 14.84
C SER A 44 -4.82 -3.89 14.30
N VAL A 45 -5.19 -4.05 13.02
CA VAL A 45 -5.32 -5.35 12.35
C VAL A 45 -3.99 -5.83 11.78
N MET A 46 -3.06 -4.92 11.51
CA MET A 46 -1.76 -5.30 10.94
C MET A 46 -0.87 -5.93 12.01
N THR A 47 -0.36 -7.13 11.71
CA THR A 47 0.65 -7.78 12.55
C THR A 47 1.83 -6.84 12.75
N THR A 48 2.23 -6.65 14.02
CA THR A 48 3.33 -5.74 14.32
C THR A 48 4.61 -6.20 13.62
N VAL A 49 5.36 -5.23 13.14
CA VAL A 49 6.61 -5.45 12.42
C VAL A 49 7.59 -6.40 13.15
N PRO A 50 7.82 -6.29 14.48
CA PRO A 50 8.68 -7.22 15.20
C PRO A 50 8.15 -8.66 15.16
N HIS A 51 6.83 -8.82 15.23
CA HIS A 51 6.19 -10.13 15.13
C HIS A 51 6.42 -10.76 13.75
N GLN A 52 6.27 -9.99 12.67
CA GLN A 52 6.57 -10.46 11.31
C GLN A 52 8.03 -10.91 11.15
N ILE A 53 8.99 -10.14 11.68
CA ILE A 53 10.42 -10.51 11.63
C ILE A 53 10.68 -11.78 12.42
N SER A 54 10.10 -11.89 13.62
CA SER A 54 10.23 -13.09 14.45
C SER A 54 9.72 -14.33 13.71
N GLU A 55 8.55 -14.23 13.08
CA GLU A 55 7.99 -15.27 12.22
C GLU A 55 8.89 -15.61 11.03
N MET A 56 9.47 -14.61 10.34
CA MET A 56 10.40 -14.85 9.23
C MET A 56 11.68 -15.58 9.69
N LEU A 57 12.28 -15.18 10.81
CA LEU A 57 13.46 -15.83 11.37
C LEU A 57 13.17 -17.27 11.80
N ARG A 58 12.01 -17.48 12.45
CA ARG A 58 11.52 -18.81 12.81
C ARG A 58 11.35 -19.70 11.57
N ARG A 59 10.69 -19.18 10.52
CA ARG A 59 10.52 -19.89 9.24
C ARG A 59 11.87 -20.25 8.60
N ARG A 60 12.81 -19.30 8.58
CA ARG A 60 14.17 -19.51 8.04
C ARG A 60 14.91 -20.63 8.78
N ARG A 61 14.83 -20.65 10.12
CA ARG A 61 15.42 -21.71 10.95
C ARG A 61 14.79 -23.07 10.63
N LEU A 62 13.46 -23.16 10.58
CA LEU A 62 12.75 -24.40 10.27
C LEU A 62 13.06 -24.93 8.85
N THR A 63 13.22 -24.05 7.86
CA THR A 63 13.65 -24.43 6.51
C THR A 63 15.09 -24.93 6.50
N ARG A 64 16.01 -24.29 7.25
CA ARG A 64 17.40 -24.75 7.37
C ARG A 64 17.50 -26.13 8.04
N GLU A 65 16.64 -26.39 9.02
CA GLU A 65 16.53 -27.68 9.70
C GLU A 65 15.75 -28.73 8.88
N LYS A 66 15.28 -28.41 7.66
CA LYS A 66 14.42 -29.25 6.80
C LYS A 66 13.14 -29.73 7.48
N LYS A 67 12.68 -29.05 8.54
CA LYS A 67 11.42 -29.34 9.25
C LYS A 67 10.20 -28.69 8.58
N ARG A 68 10.45 -27.77 7.65
CA ARG A 68 9.41 -27.06 6.89
C ARG A 68 9.70 -27.12 5.40
N VAL A 69 8.74 -27.63 4.63
CA VAL A 69 8.78 -27.67 3.15
C VAL A 69 8.20 -26.38 2.58
N ARG A 70 8.72 -25.86 1.45
CA ARG A 70 8.16 -24.66 0.81
C ARG A 70 6.90 -25.03 0.03
N LEU A 71 5.99 -24.07 -0.12
CA LEU A 71 4.74 -24.29 -0.86
C LEU A 71 5.00 -24.60 -2.35
N SER A 72 6.06 -24.02 -2.92
CA SER A 72 6.56 -24.36 -4.25
C SER A 72 6.89 -25.83 -4.40
N ASP A 73 7.54 -26.42 -3.40
CA ASP A 73 8.00 -27.81 -3.46
C ASP A 73 6.79 -28.77 -3.37
N ILE A 74 5.77 -28.38 -2.58
CA ILE A 74 4.49 -29.08 -2.53
C ILE A 74 3.80 -29.03 -3.90
N TRP A 75 3.75 -27.83 -4.52
CA TRP A 75 3.19 -27.66 -5.86
C TRP A 75 3.90 -28.53 -6.90
N PHE A 76 5.23 -28.51 -6.95
CA PHE A 76 6.00 -29.34 -7.88
C PHE A 76 5.85 -30.83 -7.63
N ALA A 77 5.70 -31.27 -6.38
CA ALA A 77 5.45 -32.69 -6.07
C ALA A 77 4.09 -33.18 -6.62
N TYR A 78 3.09 -32.31 -6.68
CA TYR A 78 1.81 -32.60 -7.34
C TYR A 78 1.90 -32.45 -8.85
N LEU A 79 2.58 -31.43 -9.35
CA LEU A 79 2.84 -31.25 -10.78
C LEU A 79 3.73 -32.36 -11.38
N ASN A 80 4.44 -33.15 -10.57
CA ASN A 80 5.13 -34.34 -11.06
C ASN A 80 4.21 -35.57 -11.12
N LYS A 81 3.09 -35.55 -10.36
CA LYS A 81 2.09 -36.61 -10.35
C LYS A 81 1.12 -36.46 -11.52
N PHE A 82 0.70 -35.22 -11.79
CA PHE A 82 -0.08 -34.83 -12.97
C PHE A 82 0.88 -34.42 -14.06
N LYS A 83 0.66 -34.76 -15.33
CA LYS A 83 1.63 -34.39 -16.39
C LYS A 83 1.57 -32.90 -16.74
N ASP A 84 0.46 -32.25 -16.39
CA ASP A 84 0.18 -30.85 -16.71
C ASP A 84 -0.53 -30.14 -15.55
N ALA A 85 -0.35 -28.82 -15.49
CA ALA A 85 -0.99 -27.96 -14.49
C ALA A 85 -2.51 -27.86 -14.70
N GLU A 86 -2.97 -27.90 -15.95
CA GLU A 86 -4.41 -27.85 -16.26
C GLU A 86 -5.14 -29.11 -15.77
N GLU A 87 -4.56 -30.28 -15.99
CA GLU A 87 -5.11 -31.56 -15.51
C GLU A 87 -5.17 -31.61 -13.97
N MET A 88 -4.14 -31.07 -13.31
CA MET A 88 -4.10 -30.96 -11.86
C MET A 88 -5.21 -30.05 -11.32
N LEU A 89 -5.44 -28.90 -11.95
CA LEU A 89 -6.47 -27.94 -11.53
C LEU A 89 -7.89 -28.40 -11.88
N ALA A 90 -8.06 -29.19 -12.94
CA ALA A 90 -9.33 -29.78 -13.32
C ALA A 90 -9.73 -30.97 -12.43
N SER A 91 -8.78 -31.53 -11.69
CA SER A 91 -9.04 -32.66 -10.79
C SER A 91 -9.98 -32.26 -9.65
N GLN A 92 -11.14 -32.92 -9.56
CA GLN A 92 -12.06 -32.79 -8.42
C GLN A 92 -11.68 -33.71 -7.24
N ALA A 93 -10.49 -34.33 -7.27
CA ALA A 93 -10.06 -35.21 -6.21
C ALA A 93 -9.87 -34.41 -4.91
N MET A 94 -10.62 -34.79 -3.87
CA MET A 94 -10.47 -34.19 -2.54
C MET A 94 -9.10 -34.53 -1.97
N VAL A 95 -8.25 -33.53 -1.75
CA VAL A 95 -6.90 -33.70 -1.21
C VAL A 95 -6.95 -33.63 0.31
N MET A 96 -6.61 -34.72 1.00
CA MET A 96 -6.52 -34.74 2.46
C MET A 96 -5.09 -34.42 2.95
N PRO A 97 -4.91 -33.96 4.21
CA PRO A 97 -3.58 -33.74 4.79
C PRO A 97 -2.67 -34.97 4.74
N GLU A 98 -3.25 -36.17 4.85
CA GLU A 98 -2.55 -37.45 4.76
C GLU A 98 -1.98 -37.68 3.35
N ASP A 99 -2.71 -37.29 2.31
CA ASP A 99 -2.26 -37.39 0.92
C ASP A 99 -1.08 -36.46 0.65
N LEU A 100 -1.11 -35.25 1.21
CA LEU A 100 0.01 -34.30 1.12
C LEU A 100 1.30 -34.88 1.72
N VAL A 101 1.21 -35.50 2.90
CA VAL A 101 2.37 -36.10 3.56
C VAL A 101 2.89 -37.31 2.79
N LYS A 102 1.99 -38.11 2.20
CA LYS A 102 2.36 -39.26 1.36
C LYS A 102 3.05 -38.83 0.06
N GLN A 103 2.58 -37.75 -0.56
CA GLN A 103 3.10 -37.27 -1.84
C GLN A 103 4.38 -36.43 -1.70
N VAL A 104 4.54 -35.69 -0.60
CA VAL A 104 5.64 -34.73 -0.42
C VAL A 104 6.64 -35.25 0.64
N PRO A 105 7.82 -35.74 0.22
CA PRO A 105 8.80 -36.28 1.16
C PRO A 105 9.31 -35.20 2.12
N GLY A 106 9.31 -35.51 3.42
CA GLY A 106 9.76 -34.59 4.47
C GLY A 106 8.71 -33.57 4.95
N LEU A 107 7.48 -33.60 4.42
CA LEU A 107 6.39 -32.77 4.91
C LEU A 107 5.85 -33.31 6.24
N GLN A 108 5.89 -32.49 7.29
CA GLN A 108 5.30 -32.86 8.58
C GLN A 108 3.77 -32.75 8.55
N MET A 109 3.08 -33.71 9.18
CA MET A 109 1.62 -33.72 9.29
C MET A 109 1.03 -32.42 9.87
N ALA A 110 1.68 -31.85 10.88
CA ALA A 110 1.26 -30.57 11.47
C ALA A 110 1.38 -29.39 10.50
N GLN A 111 2.34 -29.44 9.56
CA GLN A 111 2.41 -28.43 8.50
C GLN A 111 1.30 -28.66 7.47
N ALA A 112 1.07 -29.90 7.02
CA ALA A 112 0.01 -30.22 6.07
C ALA A 112 -1.37 -29.74 6.55
N LYS A 113 -1.74 -30.06 7.79
CA LYS A 113 -3.01 -29.62 8.41
C LYS A 113 -3.15 -28.10 8.44
N ARG A 114 -2.09 -27.37 8.81
CA ARG A 114 -2.10 -25.90 8.81
C ARG A 114 -2.23 -25.34 7.40
N THR A 115 -1.49 -25.86 6.43
CA THR A 115 -1.57 -25.41 5.04
C THR A 115 -2.97 -25.60 4.48
N MET A 116 -3.59 -26.77 4.69
CA MET A 116 -4.95 -27.06 4.26
C MET A 116 -5.98 -26.15 4.94
N SER A 117 -5.86 -25.96 6.26
CA SER A 117 -6.75 -25.06 7.00
C SER A 117 -6.65 -23.61 6.50
N HIS A 118 -5.44 -23.11 6.23
CA HIS A 118 -5.25 -21.78 5.66
C HIS A 118 -5.78 -21.67 4.24
N ALA A 119 -5.60 -22.71 3.42
CA ALA A 119 -6.13 -22.73 2.05
C ALA A 119 -7.67 -22.69 2.05
N MET A 120 -8.30 -23.44 2.95
CA MET A 120 -9.76 -23.43 3.12
C MET A 120 -10.27 -22.06 3.58
N MET A 121 -9.65 -21.46 4.59
CA MET A 121 -10.00 -20.11 5.03
C MET A 121 -9.83 -19.08 3.90
N GLN A 122 -8.75 -19.18 3.13
CA GLN A 122 -8.51 -18.28 2.00
C GLN A 122 -9.52 -18.49 0.87
N GLN A 123 -9.98 -19.72 0.67
CA GLN A 123 -11.04 -20.02 -0.29
C GLN A 123 -12.38 -19.45 0.17
N ASP A 124 -12.76 -19.62 1.44
CA ASP A 124 -13.98 -19.02 2.00
C ASP A 124 -13.95 -17.48 1.90
N ASP A 125 -12.80 -16.86 2.18
CA ASP A 125 -12.59 -15.42 2.00
C ASP A 125 -12.68 -14.99 0.53
N ASN A 126 -12.16 -15.80 -0.39
CA ASN A 126 -12.26 -15.51 -1.82
C ASN A 126 -13.69 -15.72 -2.34
N ASP A 127 -14.40 -16.74 -1.89
CA ASP A 127 -15.79 -17.02 -2.27
C ASP A 127 -16.73 -15.95 -1.71
N SER A 128 -16.44 -15.40 -0.53
CA SER A 128 -17.20 -14.27 0.00
C SER A 128 -16.93 -12.96 -0.76
N ARG A 129 -15.69 -12.70 -1.20
CA ARG A 129 -15.32 -11.48 -1.93
C ARG A 129 -15.65 -11.52 -3.42
N TYR A 130 -15.42 -12.66 -4.06
CA TYR A 130 -15.45 -12.85 -5.51
C TYR A 130 -16.41 -13.97 -5.94
N GLY A 131 -17.18 -14.54 -5.02
CA GLY A 131 -18.14 -15.58 -5.36
C GLY A 131 -19.16 -15.12 -6.39
N VAL A 132 -19.70 -16.08 -7.14
CA VAL A 132 -20.70 -15.85 -8.19
C VAL A 132 -21.87 -15.00 -7.69
N HIS A 133 -22.26 -15.17 -6.42
CA HIS A 133 -23.30 -14.37 -5.79
C HIS A 133 -22.91 -12.89 -5.67
N GLN A 134 -21.71 -12.60 -5.15
CA GLN A 134 -21.21 -11.24 -4.98
C GLN A 134 -20.95 -10.57 -6.32
N MET A 135 -20.40 -11.31 -7.29
CA MET A 135 -20.24 -10.83 -8.66
C MET A 135 -21.60 -10.55 -9.32
N GLY A 136 -22.60 -11.41 -9.07
CA GLY A 136 -23.97 -11.19 -9.53
C GLY A 136 -24.60 -9.94 -8.94
N LEU A 137 -24.35 -9.65 -7.65
CA LEU A 137 -24.78 -8.39 -7.01
C LEU A 137 -24.10 -7.18 -7.67
N GLN A 138 -22.79 -7.23 -7.91
CA GLN A 138 -22.06 -6.16 -8.59
C GLN A 138 -22.59 -5.92 -10.01
N ILE A 139 -22.84 -6.99 -10.79
CA ILE A 139 -23.43 -6.89 -12.12
C ILE A 139 -24.84 -6.28 -12.06
N LYS A 140 -25.66 -6.66 -11.07
CA LYS A 140 -26.98 -6.05 -10.86
C LYS A 140 -26.87 -4.56 -10.56
N MET A 141 -25.92 -4.14 -9.72
CA MET A 141 -25.67 -2.72 -9.44
C MET A 141 -25.22 -1.96 -10.70
N CYS A 142 -24.32 -2.54 -11.49
CA CYS A 142 -23.89 -1.96 -12.77
C CYS A 142 -25.06 -1.81 -13.75
N ASN A 143 -25.91 -2.83 -13.89
CA ASN A 143 -27.09 -2.78 -14.75
C ASN A 143 -28.11 -1.74 -14.27
N MET A 144 -28.31 -1.63 -12.96
CA MET A 144 -29.19 -0.60 -12.37
C MET A 144 -28.66 0.80 -12.66
N ARG A 145 -27.35 1.04 -12.48
CA ARG A 145 -26.71 2.33 -12.84
C ARG A 145 -26.80 2.63 -14.32
N ALA A 146 -26.56 1.64 -15.18
CA ALA A 146 -26.70 1.79 -16.63
C ALA A 146 -28.14 2.15 -17.03
N LYS A 147 -29.14 1.57 -16.35
CA LYS A 147 -30.54 1.90 -16.57
C LYS A 147 -30.88 3.34 -16.17
N ILE A 148 -30.41 3.79 -15.01
CA ILE A 148 -30.57 5.19 -14.55
C ILE A 148 -29.97 6.15 -15.58
N LEU A 149 -28.75 5.88 -16.03
CA LEU A 149 -28.10 6.70 -17.07
C LEU A 149 -28.88 6.71 -18.39
N GLN A 150 -29.46 5.60 -18.81
CA GLN A 150 -30.30 5.55 -20.01
C GLN A 150 -31.58 6.38 -19.85
N GLU A 151 -32.24 6.30 -18.69
CA GLU A 151 -33.43 7.09 -18.37
C GLU A 151 -33.10 8.59 -18.37
N GLU A 152 -31.97 9.00 -17.80
CA GLU A 152 -31.48 10.38 -17.82
C GLU A 152 -31.19 10.88 -19.25
N VAL A 153 -30.49 10.08 -20.06
CA VAL A 153 -30.20 10.43 -21.46
C VAL A 153 -31.49 10.58 -22.27
N LEU A 154 -32.49 9.73 -22.03
CA LEU A 154 -33.80 9.85 -22.68
C LEU A 154 -34.54 11.11 -22.22
N ALA A 155 -34.50 11.46 -20.93
CA ALA A 155 -35.09 12.68 -20.41
C ALA A 155 -34.46 13.93 -21.03
N ILE A 156 -33.12 13.98 -21.12
CA ILE A 156 -32.39 15.06 -21.78
C ILE A 156 -32.78 15.17 -23.26
N ARG A 157 -32.87 14.04 -23.97
CA ARG A 157 -33.27 14.01 -25.38
C ARG A 157 -34.71 14.52 -25.59
N SER A 158 -35.64 14.14 -24.71
CA SER A 158 -37.02 14.63 -24.75
C SER A 158 -37.08 16.14 -24.54
N ALA A 159 -36.39 16.66 -23.53
CA ALA A 159 -36.32 18.09 -23.28
C ALA A 159 -35.74 18.86 -24.49
N LEU A 160 -34.75 18.28 -25.17
CA LEU A 160 -34.12 18.89 -26.34
C LEU A 160 -35.06 18.92 -27.56
N GLU A 161 -35.87 17.88 -27.76
CA GLU A 161 -36.91 17.85 -28.81
C GLU A 161 -38.08 18.80 -28.49
N GLU A 162 -38.49 18.93 -27.23
CA GLU A 162 -39.48 19.94 -26.83
C GLU A 162 -38.99 21.35 -27.15
N VAL A 163 -37.74 21.67 -26.82
CA VAL A 163 -37.11 22.95 -27.18
C VAL A 163 -37.04 23.12 -28.70
N ARG A 164 -36.76 22.05 -29.45
CA ARG A 164 -36.71 22.07 -30.92
C ARG A 164 -38.08 22.31 -31.56
N LEU A 165 -39.14 21.71 -31.02
CA LEU A 165 -40.51 21.89 -31.51
C LEU A 165 -41.10 23.23 -31.09
N ALA A 166 -40.78 23.72 -29.89
CA ALA A 166 -41.16 25.05 -29.41
C ALA A 166 -40.44 26.16 -30.17
N ALA A 167 -39.30 25.86 -30.81
CA ALA A 167 -38.69 26.72 -31.79
C ALA A 167 -39.51 26.67 -33.09
N GLU A 168 -40.61 27.44 -33.16
CA GLU A 168 -41.27 27.72 -34.44
C GLU A 168 -40.23 28.22 -35.46
N PRO A 169 -40.36 27.87 -36.76
CA PRO A 169 -39.52 28.43 -37.79
C PRO A 169 -39.66 29.95 -37.73
N LEU A 170 -38.60 30.60 -37.24
CA LEU A 170 -38.54 32.05 -37.09
C LEU A 170 -39.10 32.67 -38.37
N PRO A 171 -40.18 33.47 -38.29
CA PRO A 171 -40.71 34.14 -39.47
C PRO A 171 -39.55 34.88 -40.13
N SER A 172 -39.38 34.67 -41.43
CA SER A 172 -38.37 35.36 -42.25
C SER A 172 -38.34 36.84 -41.83
N PRO A 173 -37.16 37.46 -41.60
CA PRO A 173 -36.99 38.73 -40.88
C PRO A 173 -37.54 39.98 -41.59
N SER A 174 -38.54 39.80 -42.43
CA SER A 174 -39.20 40.80 -43.22
C SER A 174 -40.51 41.21 -42.51
N HIS A 175 -40.40 42.28 -41.73
CA HIS A 175 -41.50 43.12 -41.24
C HIS A 175 -42.26 42.67 -39.98
N LEU A 176 -42.21 43.58 -38.99
CA LEU A 176 -43.15 43.82 -37.88
C LEU A 176 -42.97 42.98 -36.60
N GLY A 177 -42.74 43.67 -35.47
CA GLY A 177 -42.97 43.13 -34.12
C GLY A 177 -41.88 42.24 -33.49
N LEU A 178 -40.71 42.12 -34.11
CA LEU A 178 -39.59 41.21 -33.77
C LEU A 178 -39.05 41.22 -32.32
N LYS A 179 -39.50 42.11 -31.43
CA LYS A 179 -38.95 42.20 -30.07
C LYS A 179 -39.58 41.21 -29.09
N GLU A 180 -40.84 40.82 -29.26
CA GLU A 180 -41.55 40.08 -28.20
C GLU A 180 -41.40 38.56 -28.34
N SER A 181 -41.38 38.03 -29.57
CA SER A 181 -41.18 36.59 -29.82
C SER A 181 -39.75 36.14 -29.58
N THR A 182 -38.75 36.97 -29.94
CA THR A 182 -37.34 36.68 -29.62
C THR A 182 -37.11 36.67 -28.11
N VAL A 183 -37.78 37.53 -27.34
CA VAL A 183 -37.65 37.54 -25.87
C VAL A 183 -38.14 36.23 -25.26
N ARG A 184 -39.29 35.69 -25.70
CA ARG A 184 -39.79 34.40 -25.19
C ARG A 184 -38.89 33.21 -25.56
N ILE A 185 -38.42 33.14 -26.81
CA ILE A 185 -37.51 32.07 -27.24
C ILE A 185 -36.19 32.15 -26.46
N VAL A 186 -35.65 33.37 -26.28
CA VAL A 186 -34.45 33.59 -25.46
C VAL A 186 -34.68 33.17 -24.01
N GLU A 187 -35.87 33.41 -23.45
CA GLU A 187 -36.19 33.05 -22.07
C GLU A 187 -36.33 31.53 -21.88
N ILE A 188 -36.97 30.83 -22.81
CA ILE A 188 -37.05 29.36 -22.81
C ILE A 188 -35.64 28.75 -22.95
N LEU A 189 -34.85 29.23 -23.92
CA LEU A 189 -33.47 28.79 -24.09
C LEU A 189 -32.63 29.04 -22.83
N LYS A 190 -32.78 30.21 -22.21
CA LYS A 190 -32.06 30.55 -20.98
C LYS A 190 -32.44 29.62 -19.83
N THR A 191 -33.70 29.21 -19.75
CA THR A 191 -34.20 28.29 -18.71
C THR A 191 -33.69 26.87 -18.95
N SER A 192 -33.76 26.36 -20.18
CA SER A 192 -33.25 25.03 -20.54
C SER A 192 -31.73 24.93 -20.42
N VAL A 193 -30.99 25.96 -20.85
CA VAL A 193 -29.53 26.06 -20.67
C VAL A 193 -29.18 26.16 -19.18
N GLY A 194 -30.00 26.85 -18.38
CA GLY A 194 -29.87 26.89 -16.93
C GLY A 194 -30.01 25.51 -16.30
N GLY A 195 -31.06 24.76 -16.63
CA GLY A 195 -31.27 23.40 -16.10
C GLY A 195 -30.18 22.41 -16.51
N LEU A 196 -29.72 22.47 -17.77
CA LEU A 196 -28.61 21.63 -18.22
C LEU A 196 -27.30 21.99 -17.51
N ARG A 197 -27.06 23.29 -17.28
CA ARG A 197 -25.93 23.77 -16.50
C ARG A 197 -25.98 23.21 -15.08
N ASP A 198 -27.12 23.30 -14.40
CA ASP A 198 -27.24 22.81 -13.02
C ASP A 198 -27.03 21.29 -12.93
N GLN A 199 -27.50 20.52 -13.92
CA GLN A 199 -27.24 19.07 -14.01
C GLN A 199 -25.76 18.76 -14.24
N VAL A 200 -25.10 19.46 -15.17
CA VAL A 200 -23.67 19.31 -15.43
C VAL A 200 -22.86 19.70 -14.20
N ASP A 201 -23.22 20.80 -13.53
CA ASP A 201 -22.59 21.25 -12.29
C ASP A 201 -22.75 20.19 -11.18
N GLY A 202 -23.92 19.55 -11.07
CA GLY A 202 -24.15 18.44 -10.13
C GLY A 202 -23.27 17.21 -10.41
N VAL A 203 -23.24 16.72 -11.66
CA VAL A 203 -22.41 15.57 -12.03
C VAL A 203 -20.92 15.87 -11.86
N LEU A 204 -20.48 17.08 -12.21
CA LEU A 204 -19.09 17.50 -12.00
C LEU A 204 -18.74 17.57 -10.51
N GLN A 205 -19.66 18.04 -9.67
CA GLN A 205 -19.48 18.08 -8.23
C GLN A 205 -19.34 16.67 -7.62
N ASP A 206 -20.19 15.73 -8.05
CA ASP A 206 -20.13 14.34 -7.60
C ASP A 206 -18.84 13.64 -8.05
N GLU A 207 -18.45 13.78 -9.31
CA GLU A 207 -17.18 13.23 -9.82
C GLU A 207 -15.97 13.87 -9.12
N MET A 208 -16.03 15.17 -8.83
CA MET A 208 -14.99 15.86 -8.07
C MET A 208 -14.85 15.28 -6.66
N GLN A 209 -15.96 15.00 -5.95
CA GLN A 209 -15.93 14.33 -4.65
C GLN A 209 -15.35 12.91 -4.73
N ILE A 210 -15.72 12.13 -5.75
CA ILE A 210 -15.16 10.79 -5.97
C ILE A 210 -13.65 10.87 -6.23
N HIS A 211 -13.21 11.85 -7.02
CA HIS A 211 -11.79 12.07 -7.30
C HIS A 211 -11.02 12.51 -6.06
N GLU A 212 -11.55 13.40 -5.23
CA GLU A 212 -10.96 13.78 -3.94
C GLU A 212 -10.82 12.58 -3.01
N MET A 213 -11.87 11.76 -2.88
CA MET A 213 -11.84 10.55 -2.06
C MET A 213 -10.76 9.56 -2.54
N ARG A 214 -10.64 9.34 -3.87
CA ARG A 214 -9.59 8.48 -4.44
C ARG A 214 -8.20 9.06 -4.22
N GLN A 215 -8.02 10.38 -4.35
CA GLN A 215 -6.73 11.01 -4.07
C GLN A 215 -6.34 10.86 -2.59
N TYR A 216 -7.30 10.99 -1.68
CA TYR A 216 -7.06 10.77 -0.26
C TYR A 216 -6.59 9.33 0.00
N GLN A 217 -7.27 8.33 -0.58
CA GLN A 217 -6.88 6.92 -0.48
C GLN A 217 -5.46 6.68 -1.00
N LEU A 218 -5.12 7.21 -2.18
CA LEU A 218 -3.78 7.08 -2.75
C LEU A 218 -2.70 7.76 -1.91
N GLN A 219 -2.99 8.92 -1.31
CA GLN A 219 -2.06 9.59 -0.41
C GLN A 219 -1.81 8.78 0.86
N ASP A 220 -2.85 8.17 1.42
CA ASP A 220 -2.74 7.28 2.57
C ASP A 220 -1.92 6.01 2.24
N GLU A 221 -2.18 5.38 1.09
CA GLU A 221 -1.38 4.25 0.60
C GLU A 221 0.09 4.62 0.40
N GLN A 222 0.37 5.77 -0.22
CA GLN A 222 1.74 6.26 -0.40
C GLN A 222 2.42 6.56 0.93
N ARG A 223 1.71 7.14 1.90
CA ARG A 223 2.24 7.41 3.24
C ARG A 223 2.57 6.10 3.95
N ALA A 224 1.68 5.11 3.90
CA ALA A 224 1.92 3.78 4.46
C ALA A 224 3.16 3.13 3.81
N MET A 225 3.27 3.21 2.48
CA MET A 225 4.40 2.66 1.74
C MET A 225 5.73 3.34 2.12
N ARG A 226 5.75 4.67 2.28
CA ARG A 226 6.94 5.41 2.75
C ARG A 226 7.37 4.99 4.16
N LEU A 227 6.42 4.81 5.07
CA LEU A 227 6.71 4.34 6.44
C LEU A 227 7.32 2.93 6.43
N CYS A 228 6.76 2.01 5.64
CA CYS A 228 7.32 0.67 5.45
C CYS A 228 8.74 0.72 4.86
N ALA A 229 8.99 1.59 3.87
CA ALA A 229 10.31 1.74 3.27
C ALA A 229 11.35 2.31 4.25
N GLN A 230 10.96 3.27 5.10
CA GLN A 230 11.82 3.82 6.14
C GLN A 230 12.17 2.79 7.21
N ASP A 231 11.19 1.99 7.65
CA ASP A 231 11.42 0.90 8.61
C ASP A 231 12.33 -0.20 8.03
N ALA A 232 12.10 -0.59 6.76
CA ALA A 232 12.98 -1.53 6.06
C ALA A 232 14.42 -1.01 5.99
N LYS A 233 14.61 0.28 5.67
CA LYS A 233 15.92 0.94 5.67
C LYS A 233 16.58 0.92 7.05
N ALA A 234 15.83 1.24 8.11
CA ALA A 234 16.33 1.25 9.48
C ALA A 234 16.83 -0.15 9.91
N LYS A 235 16.09 -1.20 9.55
CA LYS A 235 16.48 -2.59 9.84
C LYS A 235 17.68 -3.06 9.02
N LEU A 236 17.75 -2.72 7.74
CA LEU A 236 18.92 -3.03 6.91
C LEU A 236 20.17 -2.38 7.53
N LYS A 237 20.08 -1.13 7.98
CA LYS A 237 21.17 -0.45 8.70
C LYS A 237 21.54 -1.15 10.01
N ALA A 238 20.55 -1.63 10.78
CA ALA A 238 20.80 -2.40 12.00
C ALA A 238 21.46 -3.76 11.71
N MET A 239 21.07 -4.45 10.63
CA MET A 239 21.69 -5.70 10.20
C MET A 239 23.13 -5.49 9.75
N LEU A 240 23.41 -4.43 8.98
CA LEU A 240 24.77 -4.08 8.58
C LEU A 240 25.69 -3.84 9.78
N ARG A 241 25.24 -3.06 10.78
CA ARG A 241 25.99 -2.88 12.03
C ARG A 241 26.27 -4.18 12.78
N ARG A 242 25.32 -5.12 12.77
CA ARG A 242 25.52 -6.45 13.37
C ARG A 242 26.55 -7.27 12.59
N LEU A 243 26.53 -7.20 11.27
CA LEU A 243 27.50 -7.88 10.41
C LEU A 243 28.92 -7.31 10.60
N GLU A 244 29.06 -5.99 10.69
CA GLU A 244 30.33 -5.32 11.02
C GLU A 244 30.84 -5.77 12.40
N GLY A 245 29.96 -5.83 13.41
CA GLY A 245 30.30 -6.36 14.73
C GLY A 245 30.81 -7.80 14.67
N LEU A 246 30.13 -8.67 13.93
CA LEU A 246 30.58 -10.06 13.73
C LEU A 246 31.93 -10.14 13.00
N SER A 247 32.14 -9.33 11.96
CA SER A 247 33.41 -9.27 11.22
C SER A 247 34.58 -8.91 12.15
N THR A 248 34.43 -7.85 12.95
CA THR A 248 35.49 -7.44 13.89
C THR A 248 35.76 -8.48 14.98
N THR A 249 34.74 -9.22 15.44
CA THR A 249 34.98 -10.35 16.37
C THR A 249 35.72 -11.49 15.69
N LEU A 250 35.41 -11.78 14.43
CA LEU A 250 36.09 -12.83 13.65
C LEU A 250 37.57 -12.46 13.44
N GLU A 251 37.87 -11.22 13.08
CA GLU A 251 39.25 -10.72 12.94
C GLU A 251 40.04 -10.81 14.26
N LYS A 252 39.41 -10.50 15.40
CA LYS A 252 40.03 -10.68 16.72
C LYS A 252 40.33 -12.14 17.05
N HIS A 253 39.46 -13.07 16.63
CA HIS A 253 39.69 -14.50 16.81
C HIS A 253 40.84 -15.00 15.94
N VAL A 254 40.86 -14.61 14.66
CA VAL A 254 41.93 -14.99 13.71
C VAL A 254 43.29 -14.46 14.20
N THR A 255 43.36 -13.20 14.60
CA THR A 255 44.61 -12.61 15.12
C THR A 255 45.06 -13.27 16.43
N LYS A 256 44.14 -13.58 17.34
CA LYS A 256 44.47 -14.31 18.58
C LYS A 256 44.98 -15.73 18.29
N GLU A 257 44.32 -16.47 17.39
CA GLU A 257 44.78 -17.81 16.99
C GLU A 257 46.15 -17.76 16.32
N GLN A 258 46.41 -16.77 15.46
CA GLN A 258 47.69 -16.59 14.80
C GLN A 258 48.82 -16.25 15.79
N VAL A 259 48.55 -15.45 16.82
CA VAL A 259 49.52 -15.23 17.91
C VAL A 259 49.72 -16.51 18.72
N THR A 260 48.65 -17.25 19.02
CA THR A 260 48.76 -18.49 19.80
C THR A 260 49.51 -19.58 19.04
N SER A 261 49.39 -19.67 17.71
CA SER A 261 50.14 -20.64 16.90
C SER A 261 51.62 -20.29 16.75
N VAL A 262 51.97 -18.99 16.72
CA VAL A 262 53.36 -18.53 16.68
C VAL A 262 54.06 -18.72 18.03
N PHE A 263 53.37 -18.51 19.16
CA PHE A 263 53.99 -18.55 20.50
C PHE A 263 53.69 -19.83 21.31
N GLY A 264 52.69 -20.63 20.95
CA GLY A 264 52.10 -21.66 21.82
C GLY A 264 52.65 -23.08 21.73
N ASN A 265 53.57 -23.38 20.81
CA ASN A 265 54.14 -24.74 20.69
C ASN A 265 55.60 -24.87 21.19
N GLY A 266 56.17 -23.79 21.71
CA GLY A 266 57.43 -23.87 22.44
C GLY A 266 57.19 -24.35 23.86
N ARG A 267 57.27 -25.67 24.11
CA ARG A 267 57.72 -26.12 25.44
C ARG A 267 59.01 -25.33 25.74
N PRO A 268 59.17 -24.73 26.93
CA PRO A 268 60.43 -24.13 27.30
C PRO A 268 61.46 -25.26 27.36
N GLN A 269 62.20 -25.46 26.27
CA GLN A 269 63.49 -26.11 26.35
C GLN A 269 64.39 -25.11 27.07
N GLU A 270 64.65 -25.40 28.33
CA GLU A 270 65.70 -24.77 29.11
C GLU A 270 67.00 -24.83 28.30
N GLY A 271 67.52 -23.64 27.97
CA GLY A 271 68.92 -23.50 27.60
C GLY A 271 69.25 -23.37 26.12
N VAL A 272 68.69 -22.40 25.39
CA VAL A 272 69.44 -21.80 24.26
C VAL A 272 69.22 -20.29 24.19
N SER A 273 70.35 -19.58 24.34
CA SER A 273 70.62 -18.15 24.16
C SER A 273 69.68 -17.38 23.20
N LEU A 274 68.93 -16.44 23.79
CA LEU A 274 67.87 -15.59 23.24
C LEU A 274 68.41 -14.36 22.45
N ALA A 275 69.38 -14.56 21.54
CA ALA A 275 70.11 -13.45 20.93
C ALA A 275 69.97 -13.27 19.40
N ARG A 276 69.09 -14.01 18.68
CA ARG A 276 69.20 -14.00 17.20
C ARG A 276 67.93 -14.05 16.33
N SER A 277 66.73 -13.80 16.84
CA SER A 277 65.52 -13.97 16.01
C SER A 277 64.53 -12.78 16.05
N LEU A 278 65.04 -11.55 15.90
CA LEU A 278 64.23 -10.33 15.74
C LEU A 278 64.40 -9.64 14.37
N ALA A 279 64.85 -10.38 13.35
CA ALA A 279 65.02 -9.81 12.02
C ALA A 279 64.53 -10.80 10.96
N VAL A 280 63.21 -10.89 10.76
CA VAL A 280 62.56 -11.24 9.48
C VAL A 280 61.06 -11.05 9.74
N CYS A 281 60.44 -10.13 9.00
CA CYS A 281 59.00 -9.99 8.68
C CYS A 281 58.55 -8.53 8.74
N SER A 282 59.12 -7.72 7.85
CA SER A 282 58.54 -6.43 7.44
C SER A 282 58.66 -6.29 5.93
N GLU A 283 57.72 -6.86 5.18
CA GLU A 283 57.49 -6.46 3.79
C GLU A 283 55.97 -6.31 3.55
N PRO A 284 55.49 -5.12 3.18
CA PRO A 284 54.10 -4.89 2.79
C PRO A 284 53.96 -5.03 1.27
N THR A 285 53.27 -6.08 0.81
CA THR A 285 52.94 -6.26 -0.61
C THR A 285 51.82 -5.32 -1.02
N ARG A 286 52.19 -4.24 -1.70
CA ARG A 286 51.29 -3.22 -2.26
C ARG A 286 50.74 -3.71 -3.61
N GLY A 287 49.57 -4.36 -3.60
CA GLY A 287 48.86 -4.77 -4.81
C GLY A 287 48.02 -3.63 -5.40
N GLN A 288 48.44 -3.09 -6.55
CA GLN A 288 47.64 -2.23 -7.41
C GLN A 288 46.49 -3.03 -8.04
N VAL A 289 45.26 -2.53 -7.91
CA VAL A 289 44.12 -2.98 -8.73
C VAL A 289 43.74 -1.81 -9.65
N THR A 290 44.06 -1.95 -10.93
CA THR A 290 43.56 -1.11 -12.01
C THR A 290 42.12 -1.53 -12.31
N MET A 291 41.18 -0.60 -12.20
CA MET A 291 39.83 -0.74 -12.76
C MET A 291 39.81 -0.19 -14.18
N SER A 292 39.30 -1.01 -15.10
CA SER A 292 38.80 -0.63 -16.42
C SER A 292 37.29 -0.78 -16.42
#